data_AF-A0A814GPX0-F1
#
_entry.id   AF-A0A814GPX0-F1
#
_cell.length_a   1.000
_cell.length_b   1.000
_cell.length_c   1.000
_cell.angle_alpha   90.00
_cell.angle_beta   90.00
_cell.angle_gamma   90.00
#
_symmetry.space_group_name_H-M   'P 1'
#
loop_
_entity.id
_entity.type
_entity.pdbx_description
1 polymer ?
#
loop_
_entity_poly.entity_id
_entity_poly.type
_entity_poly.pdbx_seq_one_letter_code
_entity_poly.pdbx_strand_id
1 'polypeptide(L)'
;MGVLTEGTALSWNEIVPICQVYRSYALSQLVKIFEKCRDYQGDSFLWGDELEFTLVHFDHSKKRVQLLLKAHEILPRLVETNKENHDDTPSIAWHPETCDFMIEGVPCEPYGFLPSYLNTVEANMTLRRKQAQEILSEQSDCEYIINMSAFPR
;
A
#
# COMPACT_ATOMS: atom_id res chain seq x y z
N MET A 1 3.83 0.63 3.10
CA MET A 1 5.04 1.13 2.38
C MET A 1 5.35 2.64 2.57
N GLY A 2 6.61 3.07 2.41
CA GLY A 2 7.08 4.46 2.66
C GLY A 2 6.59 5.52 1.65
N VAL A 3 6.71 6.81 2.01
CA VAL A 3 6.25 7.94 1.19
C VAL A 3 6.98 7.96 -0.16
N LEU A 4 6.26 7.74 -1.27
CA LEU A 4 6.75 8.07 -2.61
C LEU A 4 6.69 9.59 -2.77
N THR A 5 7.84 10.24 -2.60
CA THR A 5 7.99 11.65 -2.96
C THR A 5 8.38 11.76 -4.42
N GLU A 6 7.75 12.68 -5.16
CA GLU A 6 8.18 13.00 -6.52
C GLU A 6 9.63 13.47 -6.54
N GLY A 7 10.40 12.98 -7.52
CA GLY A 7 11.80 13.33 -7.69
C GLY A 7 12.35 12.85 -9.03
N THR A 8 13.53 13.34 -9.39
CA THR A 8 14.22 12.93 -10.62
C THR A 8 14.98 11.63 -10.37
N ALA A 9 14.56 10.55 -11.02
CA ALA A 9 15.28 9.29 -10.99
C ALA A 9 16.58 9.39 -11.80
N LEU A 10 17.69 8.91 -11.23
CA LEU A 10 18.96 8.78 -11.92
C LEU A 10 18.96 7.51 -12.78
N SER A 11 19.55 7.57 -13.96
CA SER A 11 19.80 6.40 -14.80
C SER A 11 20.86 5.49 -14.18
N TRP A 12 20.92 4.24 -14.66
CA TRP A 12 21.95 3.29 -14.23
C TRP A 12 23.38 3.84 -14.36
N ASN A 13 23.70 4.50 -15.47
CA ASN A 13 25.03 5.06 -15.74
C ASN A 13 25.38 6.22 -14.81
N GLU A 14 24.38 6.96 -14.32
CA GLU A 14 24.55 8.05 -13.36
C GLU A 14 24.69 7.52 -11.92
N ILE A 15 24.04 6.40 -11.59
CA ILE A 15 24.05 5.79 -10.26
C ILE A 15 25.37 5.04 -9.99
N VAL A 16 25.89 4.30 -10.97
CA VAL A 16 27.08 3.45 -10.80
C VAL A 16 28.28 4.19 -10.17
N PRO A 17 28.65 5.41 -10.63
CA PRO A 17 29.78 6.15 -10.06
C PRO A 17 29.58 6.58 -8.60
N ILE A 18 28.33 6.77 -8.16
CA ILE A 18 28.00 7.29 -6.82
C ILE A 18 27.57 6.20 -5.83
N CYS A 19 27.32 4.97 -6.29
CA CYS A 19 26.88 3.83 -5.47
C CYS A 19 27.68 3.67 -4.18
N GLN A 20 29.02 3.77 -4.25
CA GLN A 20 29.87 3.56 -3.09
C GLN A 20 29.70 4.63 -2.02
N VAL A 21 29.44 5.88 -2.43
CA VAL A 21 29.16 7.00 -1.53
C VAL A 21 27.82 6.80 -0.83
N TYR A 22 26.78 6.38 -1.56
CA TYR A 22 25.48 6.12 -0.96
C TYR A 22 25.50 4.94 0.02
N ARG A 23 26.28 3.90 -0.26
CA ARG A 23 26.48 2.78 0.68
C ARG A 23 27.12 3.23 1.99
N SER A 24 28.12 4.13 1.94
CA SER A 24 28.74 4.64 3.17
C SER A 24 27.79 5.52 3.98
N TYR A 25 26.93 6.30 3.32
CA TYR A 25 25.86 7.05 3.98
C TYR A 25 24.81 6.14 4.61
N ALA A 26 24.34 5.12 3.89
CA ALA A 26 23.38 4.16 4.41
C ALA A 26 23.93 3.41 5.63
N LEU A 27 25.19 2.97 5.59
CA LEU A 27 25.83 2.33 6.75
C LEU A 27 25.92 3.28 7.94
N SER A 28 26.29 4.54 7.71
CA SER A 28 26.37 5.55 8.77
C SER A 28 24.99 5.82 9.40
N GLN A 29 23.94 5.86 8.58
CA GLN A 29 22.56 6.01 9.07
C GLN A 29 22.11 4.79 9.86
N LEU A 30 22.40 3.58 9.37
CA LEU A 30 22.08 2.33 10.04
C LEU A 30 22.74 2.25 11.42
N VAL A 31 24.03 2.57 11.52
CA VAL A 31 24.76 2.60 12.80
C VAL A 31 24.13 3.61 13.75
N LYS A 32 23.81 4.82 13.29
CA LYS A 32 23.17 5.85 14.12
C LYS A 32 21.78 5.42 14.63
N ILE A 33 20.97 4.79 13.78
CA ILE A 33 19.66 4.26 14.17
C ILE A 33 19.84 3.16 15.22
N PHE A 34 20.78 2.25 14.99
CA PHE A 34 21.09 1.18 15.94
C PHE A 34 21.53 1.76 17.29
N GLU A 35 22.52 2.66 17.32
CA GLU A 35 23.00 3.29 18.56
C GLU A 35 21.89 4.03 19.30
N LYS A 36 21.01 4.72 18.56
CA LYS A 36 19.85 5.42 19.15
C LYS A 36 18.83 4.47 19.76
N CYS A 37 18.61 3.31 19.16
CA CYS A 37 17.54 2.38 19.54
C CYS A 37 18.02 1.15 20.34
N ARG A 38 19.33 0.92 20.49
CA ARG A 38 19.90 -0.30 21.08
C ARG A 38 19.38 -0.58 22.49
N ASP A 39 19.23 0.47 23.29
CA ASP A 39 18.85 0.37 24.70
C ASP A 39 17.36 0.72 24.92
N TYR A 40 16.57 0.78 23.84
CA TYR A 40 15.14 1.05 23.90
C TYR A 40 14.37 -0.12 24.51
N GLN A 41 13.56 0.13 25.54
CA GLN A 41 12.80 -0.88 26.29
C GLN A 41 11.28 -0.60 26.35
N GLY A 42 10.75 0.17 25.39
CA GLY A 42 9.43 0.80 25.48
C GLY A 42 8.35 0.31 24.53
N ASP A 43 8.51 -0.82 23.84
CA ASP A 43 7.53 -1.22 22.84
C ASP A 43 6.36 -2.02 23.43
N SER A 44 5.15 -1.52 23.17
CA SER A 44 3.95 -2.37 23.17
C SER A 44 4.01 -3.27 21.95
N PHE A 45 3.54 -4.51 22.04
CA PHE A 45 3.49 -5.40 20.88
C PHE A 45 2.44 -4.88 19.88
N LEU A 46 2.91 -4.06 18.95
CA LEU A 46 2.15 -3.51 17.84
C LEU A 46 2.43 -4.33 16.59
N TRP A 47 1.41 -4.53 15.78
CA TRP A 47 1.50 -5.31 14.55
C TRP A 47 0.46 -4.84 13.53
N GLY A 48 0.59 -5.26 12.29
CA GLY A 48 -0.33 -4.90 11.23
C GLY A 48 -0.19 -5.87 10.06
N ASP A 49 -1.15 -5.82 9.15
CA ASP A 49 -1.09 -6.55 7.88
C ASP A 49 -0.97 -5.57 6.71
N GLU A 50 -0.37 -6.03 5.61
CA GLU A 50 -0.37 -5.32 4.34
C GLU A 50 -1.07 -6.19 3.30
N LEU A 51 -2.03 -5.62 2.57
CA LEU A 51 -2.75 -6.33 1.51
C LEU A 51 -2.55 -5.64 0.17
N GLU A 52 -2.01 -6.41 -0.76
CA GLU A 52 -1.95 -6.05 -2.17
C GLU A 52 -3.21 -6.51 -2.90
N PHE A 53 -3.73 -5.64 -3.74
CA PHE A 53 -4.88 -5.87 -4.58
C PHE A 53 -4.52 -5.71 -6.05
N THR A 54 -5.06 -6.58 -6.89
CA THR A 54 -4.99 -6.51 -8.34
C THR A 54 -6.30 -5.93 -8.88
N LEU A 55 -6.19 -4.94 -9.76
CA LEU A 55 -7.29 -4.33 -10.50
C LEU A 55 -7.50 -5.10 -11.80
N VAL A 56 -8.74 -5.45 -12.09
CA VAL A 56 -9.10 -6.19 -13.30
C VAL A 56 -10.34 -5.65 -13.98
N HIS A 57 -10.38 -5.83 -15.29
CA HIS A 57 -11.54 -5.53 -16.13
C HIS A 57 -12.10 -6.82 -16.75
N PHE A 58 -13.41 -7.02 -16.59
CA PHE A 58 -14.15 -8.15 -17.16
C PHE A 58 -14.84 -7.72 -18.45
N ASP A 59 -14.32 -8.17 -19.59
CA ASP A 59 -15.00 -8.07 -20.87
C ASP A 59 -15.94 -9.28 -21.04
N HIS A 60 -17.18 -9.12 -20.56
CA HIS A 60 -18.20 -10.17 -20.64
C HIS A 60 -18.55 -10.55 -22.09
N SER A 61 -18.46 -9.59 -23.02
CA SER A 61 -18.76 -9.83 -24.44
C SER A 61 -17.76 -10.79 -25.08
N LYS A 62 -16.46 -10.62 -24.74
CA LYS A 62 -15.37 -11.45 -25.24
C LYS A 62 -15.00 -12.59 -24.30
N LYS A 63 -15.72 -12.75 -23.18
CA LYS A 63 -15.43 -13.71 -22.10
C LYS A 63 -13.97 -13.68 -21.69
N ARG A 64 -13.44 -12.47 -21.45
CA ARG A 64 -12.03 -12.23 -21.14
C ARG A 64 -11.90 -11.37 -19.90
N VAL A 65 -10.85 -11.64 -19.11
CA VAL A 65 -10.43 -10.78 -18.00
C VAL A 65 -9.06 -10.22 -18.32
N GLN A 66 -8.85 -8.93 -18.04
CA GLN A 66 -7.57 -8.25 -18.26
C GLN A 66 -7.17 -7.47 -17.02
N LEU A 67 -5.85 -7.24 -16.86
CA LEU A 67 -5.34 -6.31 -15.86
C LEU A 67 -5.79 -4.89 -16.22
N LEU A 68 -6.25 -4.15 -15.22
CA LEU A 68 -6.73 -2.78 -15.34
C LEU A 68 -5.65 -1.80 -14.88
N LEU A 69 -5.08 -1.04 -15.81
CA LEU A 69 -4.00 -0.07 -15.54
C LEU A 69 -4.60 1.27 -15.09
N LYS A 70 -5.09 1.34 -13.85
CA LYS A 70 -5.78 2.52 -13.29
C LYS A 70 -5.37 2.86 -11.86
N ALA A 71 -4.35 2.23 -11.29
CA ALA A 71 -3.92 2.49 -9.92
C ALA A 71 -3.63 3.98 -9.71
N HIS A 72 -2.94 4.62 -10.64
CA HIS A 72 -2.64 6.06 -10.60
C HIS A 72 -3.88 6.97 -10.58
N GLU A 73 -5.02 6.54 -11.15
CA GLU A 73 -6.27 7.31 -11.14
C GLU A 73 -7.06 7.11 -9.84
N ILE A 74 -7.10 5.88 -9.32
CA ILE A 74 -7.94 5.53 -8.17
C ILE A 74 -7.26 5.86 -6.83
N LEU A 75 -5.93 5.78 -6.75
CA LEU A 75 -5.19 6.00 -5.50
C LEU A 75 -5.40 7.40 -4.91
N PRO A 76 -5.32 8.51 -5.68
CA PRO A 76 -5.61 9.84 -5.14
C PRO A 76 -7.01 9.93 -4.54
N ARG A 77 -8.00 9.33 -5.20
CA ARG A 77 -9.40 9.31 -4.74
C ARG A 77 -9.55 8.53 -3.45
N LEU A 78 -8.92 7.36 -3.34
CA LEU A 78 -8.89 6.56 -2.11
C LEU A 78 -8.29 7.33 -0.92
N VAL A 79 -7.20 8.05 -1.16
CA VAL A 79 -6.55 8.89 -0.15
C VAL A 79 -7.43 10.07 0.26
N GLU A 80 -8.15 10.69 -0.67
CA GLU A 80 -9.09 11.78 -0.40
C GLU A 80 -10.32 11.30 0.40
N THR A 81 -10.96 10.20 -0.02
CA THR A 81 -12.11 9.61 0.68
C THR A 81 -11.79 9.26 2.13
N ASN A 82 -10.56 8.83 2.42
CA ASN A 82 -10.15 8.56 3.79
C ASN A 82 -9.95 9.82 4.65
N LYS A 83 -9.65 10.98 4.05
CA LYS A 83 -9.54 12.27 4.78
C LYS A 83 -10.89 12.90 5.09
N GLU A 84 -11.91 12.65 4.29
CA GLU A 84 -13.24 13.26 4.41
C GLU A 84 -14.15 12.57 5.46
N ASN A 85 -13.84 11.33 5.83
CA ASN A 85 -14.55 10.64 6.91
C ASN A 85 -14.15 11.24 8.26
N HIS A 86 -15.00 12.12 8.79
CA HIS A 86 -14.86 12.96 10.00
C HIS A 86 -14.64 12.25 11.36
N ASP A 87 -14.24 10.98 11.40
CA ASP A 87 -13.67 10.40 12.63
C ASP A 87 -12.19 10.81 12.69
N ASP A 88 -11.69 11.17 13.88
CA ASP A 88 -10.40 11.84 14.13
C ASP A 88 -9.15 11.10 13.58
N THR A 89 -9.30 9.89 13.02
CA THR A 89 -8.25 9.13 12.34
C THR A 89 -8.81 8.30 11.16
N PRO A 90 -8.25 8.40 9.94
CA PRO A 90 -8.61 7.50 8.85
C PRO A 90 -8.35 6.04 9.26
N SER A 91 -9.23 5.12 8.88
CA SER A 91 -9.10 3.71 9.27
C SER A 91 -8.10 2.91 8.41
N ILE A 92 -7.75 3.44 7.24
CA ILE A 92 -6.98 2.76 6.19
C ILE A 92 -5.95 3.73 5.60
N ALA A 93 -4.73 3.25 5.38
CA ALA A 93 -3.74 3.92 4.56
C ALA A 93 -3.58 3.16 3.23
N TRP A 94 -3.63 3.91 2.12
CA TRP A 94 -3.50 3.39 0.77
C TRP A 94 -2.15 3.78 0.18
N HIS A 95 -1.50 2.83 -0.48
CA HIS A 95 -0.18 3.00 -1.06
C HIS A 95 -0.15 2.52 -2.53
N PRO A 96 0.66 3.18 -3.38
CA PRO A 96 0.96 2.67 -4.71
C PRO A 96 1.83 1.43 -4.63
N GLU A 97 1.65 0.56 -5.62
CA GLU A 97 2.50 -0.61 -5.85
C GLU A 97 3.28 -0.50 -7.16
N THR A 98 4.18 -1.45 -7.40
CA THR A 98 5.11 -1.47 -8.54
C THR A 98 4.38 -1.37 -9.89
N CYS A 99 3.21 -1.97 -10.00
CA CYS A 99 2.44 -2.04 -11.25
C CYS A 99 1.19 -1.19 -11.17
N ASP A 100 0.83 -0.54 -12.28
CA ASP A 100 -0.33 0.35 -12.36
C ASP A 100 -1.70 -0.40 -12.34
N PHE A 101 -1.67 -1.72 -12.21
CA PHE A 101 -2.85 -2.54 -11.89
C PHE A 101 -2.88 -3.00 -10.43
N MET A 102 -2.01 -2.46 -9.57
CA MET A 102 -1.91 -2.85 -8.18
C MET A 102 -2.08 -1.66 -7.23
N ILE A 103 -2.73 -1.92 -6.11
CA ILE A 103 -2.78 -1.00 -4.97
C ILE A 103 -2.55 -1.78 -3.68
N GLU A 104 -1.90 -1.16 -2.70
CA GLU A 104 -1.71 -1.71 -1.37
C GLU A 104 -2.59 -0.97 -0.36
N GLY A 105 -3.25 -1.71 0.53
CA GLY A 105 -4.02 -1.16 1.63
C GLY A 105 -3.60 -1.75 2.97
N VAL A 106 -3.36 -0.88 3.96
CA VAL A 106 -2.92 -1.23 5.31
C VAL A 106 -3.85 -0.58 6.35
N PRO A 107 -3.99 -1.11 7.57
CA PRO A 107 -4.63 -0.36 8.64
C PRO A 107 -3.82 0.92 8.92
N CYS A 108 -4.48 2.07 9.08
CA CYS A 108 -3.77 3.34 9.29
C CYS A 108 -3.02 3.35 10.64
N GLU A 109 -3.60 2.71 11.65
CA GLU A 109 -2.99 2.52 12.96
C GLU A 109 -2.67 1.03 13.16
N PRO A 110 -1.54 0.69 13.78
CA PRO A 110 -1.21 -0.69 14.07
C PRO A 110 -2.20 -1.29 15.08
N TYR A 111 -2.44 -2.59 14.95
CA TYR A 111 -3.13 -3.39 15.95
C TYR A 111 -2.33 -3.47 17.24
N GLY A 112 -3.06 -3.48 18.36
CA GLY A 112 -2.46 -3.63 19.69
C GLY A 112 -2.18 -5.08 20.07
N PHE A 113 -1.61 -5.25 21.26
CA PHE A 113 -1.14 -6.55 21.77
C PHE A 113 -2.24 -7.47 22.30
N LEU A 114 -3.45 -6.95 22.52
CA LEU A 114 -4.54 -7.73 23.07
C LEU A 114 -5.08 -8.71 22.03
N PRO A 115 -5.36 -9.98 22.38
CA PRO A 115 -5.93 -10.96 21.44
C PRO A 115 -7.24 -10.51 20.79
N SER A 116 -7.98 -9.57 21.40
CA SER A 116 -9.20 -8.99 20.84
C SER A 116 -8.99 -8.30 19.50
N TYR A 117 -7.78 -7.79 19.20
CA TYR A 117 -7.47 -7.19 17.90
C TYR A 117 -7.51 -8.21 16.75
N LEU A 118 -7.35 -9.52 17.03
CA LEU A 118 -7.53 -10.56 16.01
C LEU A 118 -8.94 -10.55 15.42
N ASN A 119 -9.94 -10.14 16.21
CA ASN A 119 -11.34 -10.05 15.76
C ASN A 119 -11.62 -8.82 14.89
N THR A 120 -10.67 -7.86 14.79
CA THR A 120 -10.86 -6.63 14.00
C THR A 120 -10.17 -6.67 12.64
N VAL A 121 -9.25 -7.61 12.42
CA VAL A 121 -8.43 -7.70 11.20
C VAL A 121 -9.32 -7.88 9.97
N GLU A 122 -10.17 -8.91 9.97
CA GLU A 122 -11.02 -9.22 8.81
C GLU A 122 -12.01 -8.08 8.50
N ALA A 123 -12.54 -7.42 9.54
CA ALA A 123 -13.43 -6.27 9.36
C ALA A 123 -12.69 -5.12 8.66
N ASN A 124 -11.45 -4.85 9.06
CA ASN A 124 -10.61 -3.83 8.41
C ASN A 124 -10.23 -4.22 6.97
N MET A 125 -9.88 -5.49 6.72
CA MET A 125 -9.62 -6.00 5.36
C MET A 125 -10.86 -5.90 4.45
N THR A 126 -12.04 -6.19 4.99
CA THR A 126 -13.31 -6.09 4.28
C THR A 126 -13.63 -4.64 3.94
N LEU A 127 -13.39 -3.71 4.87
CA LEU A 127 -13.55 -2.28 4.63
C LEU A 127 -12.63 -1.79 3.51
N ARG A 128 -11.35 -2.21 3.51
CA ARG A 128 -10.39 -1.91 2.43
C ARG A 128 -10.93 -2.34 1.07
N ARG A 129 -11.35 -3.60 0.94
CA ARG A 129 -11.93 -4.11 -0.32
C ARG A 129 -13.16 -3.30 -0.74
N LYS A 130 -14.06 -3.01 0.20
CA LYS A 130 -15.31 -2.30 -0.07
C LYS A 130 -15.04 -0.89 -0.60
N GLN A 131 -14.21 -0.11 0.10
CA GLN A 131 -13.87 1.25 -0.32
C GLN A 131 -13.26 1.28 -1.74
N ALA A 132 -12.29 0.40 -2.00
CA ALA A 132 -11.65 0.37 -3.32
C ALA A 132 -12.58 -0.12 -4.43
N GLN A 133 -13.47 -1.08 -4.13
CA GLN A 133 -14.48 -1.52 -5.09
C GLN A 133 -15.52 -0.43 -5.37
N GLU A 134 -15.94 0.35 -4.37
CA GLU A 134 -16.90 1.46 -4.55
C GLU A 134 -16.38 2.49 -5.56
N ILE A 135 -15.10 2.89 -5.43
CA ILE A 135 -14.48 3.86 -6.35
C ILE A 135 -14.40 3.33 -7.79
N LEU A 136 -14.13 2.03 -7.98
CA LEU A 136 -14.14 1.39 -9.30
C LEU A 136 -15.56 1.33 -9.88
N SER A 137 -16.54 0.95 -9.06
CA SER A 137 -17.94 0.82 -9.47
C SER A 137 -18.57 2.16 -9.88
N GLU A 138 -18.08 3.28 -9.37
CA GLU A 138 -18.50 4.62 -9.83
C GLU A 138 -18.11 4.89 -11.30
N GLN A 139 -17.06 4.23 -11.80
CA GLN A 139 -16.58 4.39 -13.17
C GLN A 139 -17.11 3.31 -14.11
N SER A 140 -17.22 2.05 -13.65
CA SER A 140 -17.64 0.93 -14.48
C SER A 140 -18.15 -0.26 -13.67
N ASP A 141 -19.26 -0.86 -14.11
CA ASP A 141 -19.79 -2.12 -13.55
C ASP A 141 -18.94 -3.36 -13.91
N CYS A 142 -17.91 -3.21 -14.74
CA CYS A 142 -17.07 -4.32 -15.23
C CYS A 142 -15.64 -4.29 -14.65
N GLU A 143 -15.38 -3.40 -13.70
CA GLU A 143 -14.06 -3.23 -13.07
C GLU A 143 -14.11 -3.71 -11.62
N TYR A 144 -13.12 -4.53 -11.24
CA TYR A 144 -13.12 -5.20 -9.94
C TYR A 144 -11.74 -5.19 -9.30
N ILE A 145 -11.77 -5.20 -7.97
CA ILE A 145 -10.59 -5.40 -7.13
C ILE A 145 -10.54 -6.83 -6.58
N ILE A 146 -9.43 -7.51 -6.81
CA ILE A 146 -9.24 -8.91 -6.40
C ILE A 146 -7.89 -9.10 -5.72
N ASN A 147 -7.79 -10.01 -4.75
CA ASN A 147 -6.50 -10.38 -4.16
C ASN A 147 -6.04 -11.66 -4.84
N MET A 148 -5.02 -11.56 -5.67
CA MET A 148 -4.40 -12.70 -6.33
C MET A 148 -2.90 -12.53 -6.27
N SER A 149 -2.20 -13.61 -5.93
CA SER A 149 -0.74 -13.62 -5.92
C SER A 149 -0.13 -13.56 -7.32
N ALA A 150 -0.87 -14.06 -8.33
CA ALA A 150 -0.47 -14.01 -9.73
C ALA A 150 -1.71 -13.94 -10.62
N PHE A 151 -1.64 -13.13 -11.68
CA PHE A 151 -2.71 -13.03 -12.68
C PHE A 151 -2.53 -14.14 -13.74
N PRO A 152 -3.42 -15.15 -13.80
CA PRO A 152 -3.33 -16.23 -14.78
C PRO A 152 -3.76 -15.70 -16.16
N ARG A 153 -2.97 -15.99 -17.20
CA ARG A 153 -3.31 -15.71 -18.61
C ARG A 153 -3.38 -17.01 -19.40
#